data_AF-A0A090EJX1-F1
#
_entry.id   AF-A0A090EJX1-F1
#
_cell.length_a   1.000
_cell.length_b   1.000
_cell.length_c   1.000
_cell.angle_alpha   90.00
_cell.angle_beta   90.00
_cell.angle_gamma   90.00
#
_symmetry.space_group_name_H-M   'P 1'
#
loop_
_entity.id
_entity.type
_entity.pdbx_description
1 polymer ?
#
loop_
_entity_poly.entity_id
_entity_poly.type
_entity_poly.pdbx_seq_one_letter_code
_entity_poly.pdbx_strand_id
1 'polypeptide(L)'
;MPKFSWRAGLVFGLCATPVALLLALFSAGAGHGHWVLARALYPIPMLVTLLTDKTVTSLSVGLAVAQFPAYGAFAAPGGSSRWLALALVHLAAVATAFSGVLDYF
;
A
#
# COMPACT_ATOMS: atom_id res chain seq x y z
N MET A 1 14.79 -16.08 -11.99
CA MET A 1 13.67 -16.11 -11.04
C MET A 1 12.49 -16.80 -11.71
N PRO A 2 11.87 -17.82 -11.09
CA PRO A 2 10.69 -18.47 -11.65
C PRO A 2 9.55 -17.44 -11.80
N LYS A 3 8.89 -17.45 -12.96
CA LYS A 3 7.75 -16.57 -13.24
C LYS A 3 6.48 -17.26 -12.73
N PHE A 4 5.77 -16.60 -11.83
CA PHE A 4 4.49 -17.10 -11.34
C PHE A 4 3.35 -16.52 -12.19
N SER A 5 2.20 -17.20 -12.24
CA SER A 5 1.04 -16.64 -12.95
C SER A 5 0.52 -15.39 -12.22
N TRP A 6 -0.10 -14.47 -12.96
CA TRP A 6 -0.74 -13.28 -12.35
C TRP A 6 -1.83 -13.67 -11.35
N ARG A 7 -2.50 -14.81 -11.55
CA ARG A 7 -3.50 -15.37 -10.62
C ARG A 7 -2.86 -15.77 -9.29
N ALA A 8 -1.71 -16.45 -9.34
CA ALA A 8 -0.96 -16.80 -8.14
C ALA A 8 -0.49 -15.56 -7.38
N GLY A 9 -0.01 -14.54 -8.11
CA GLY A 9 0.35 -13.24 -7.54
C GLY A 9 -0.83 -12.54 -6.86
N LEU A 10 -2.00 -12.53 -7.52
CA LEU A 10 -3.23 -11.96 -6.97
C LEU A 10 -3.62 -12.63 -5.65
N VAL A 11 -3.64 -13.98 -5.62
CA VAL A 11 -3.97 -14.75 -4.40
C VAL A 11 -2.97 -14.46 -3.29
N PHE A 12 -1.67 -14.44 -3.61
CA PHE A 12 -0.65 -14.09 -2.62
C PHE A 12 -0.88 -12.68 -2.05
N GLY A 13 -1.15 -11.70 -2.91
CA GLY A 13 -1.47 -10.33 -2.50
C GLY A 13 -2.73 -10.27 -1.62
N LEU A 14 -3.76 -11.04 -1.96
CA LEU A 14 -5.00 -11.14 -1.17
C LEU A 14 -4.75 -11.72 0.22
N CYS A 15 -3.89 -12.74 0.33
CA CYS A 15 -3.48 -13.30 1.62
C CYS A 15 -2.63 -12.31 2.45
N ALA A 16 -1.83 -11.45 1.80
CA ALA A 16 -1.04 -10.43 2.48
C ALA A 16 -1.89 -9.26 3.01
N THR A 17 -2.99 -8.92 2.31
CA THR A 17 -3.89 -7.81 2.69
C THR A 17 -4.34 -7.82 4.15
N PRO A 18 -4.93 -8.89 4.73
CA PRO A 18 -5.41 -8.85 6.11
C PRO A 18 -4.29 -8.61 7.12
N VAL A 19 -3.11 -9.20 6.90
CA VAL A 19 -1.94 -9.01 7.78
C VAL A 19 -1.47 -7.57 7.74
N ALA A 20 -1.32 -7.01 6.54
CA ALA A 20 -0.88 -5.63 6.39
C ALA A 20 -1.93 -4.63 6.93
N LEU A 21 -3.23 -4.89 6.74
CA LEU A 21 -4.31 -4.07 7.31
C LEU A 21 -4.26 -4.06 8.84
N LEU A 22 -4.05 -5.22 9.48
CA LEU A 22 -3.92 -5.30 10.93
C LEU A 22 -2.72 -4.49 11.43
N LEU A 23 -1.58 -4.56 10.73
CA LEU A 23 -0.40 -3.75 11.05
C LEU A 23 -0.67 -2.24 10.88
N ALA A 24 -1.37 -1.85 9.82
CA ALA A 24 -1.77 -0.46 9.59
C ALA A 24 -2.69 0.06 10.71
N LEU A 25 -3.71 -0.72 11.08
CA LEU A 25 -4.64 -0.41 12.17
C LEU A 25 -3.92 -0.36 13.54
N PHE A 26 -3.00 -1.28 13.80
CA PHE A 26 -2.19 -1.27 15.01
C PHE A 26 -1.37 0.03 15.12
N SER A 27 -0.75 0.47 14.03
CA SER A 27 -0.02 1.74 14.00
C SER A 27 -0.92 2.98 14.09
N ALA A 28 -2.21 2.85 13.78
CA ALA A 28 -3.20 3.90 13.97
C ALA A 28 -3.70 3.98 15.43
N GLY A 29 -3.83 2.83 16.08
CA GLY A 29 -4.50 2.62 17.38
C GLY A 29 -3.61 2.66 18.63
N ALA A 30 -2.31 2.92 18.53
CA ALA A 30 -1.45 3.11 19.70
C ALA A 30 -1.53 4.54 20.32
N GLY A 31 -2.65 5.25 20.14
CA GLY A 31 -2.91 6.55 20.78
C GLY A 31 -2.07 7.75 20.31
N HIS A 32 -1.08 7.54 19.43
CA HIS A 32 -0.16 8.60 18.98
C HIS A 32 -0.35 9.05 17.53
N GLY A 33 -1.29 8.48 16.77
CA GLY A 33 -1.75 9.07 15.50
C GLY A 33 -0.71 9.18 14.38
N HIS A 34 0.44 8.48 14.46
CA HIS A 34 1.52 8.68 13.48
C HIS A 34 1.33 7.89 12.18
N TRP A 35 0.40 6.92 12.12
CA TRP A 35 0.03 6.15 10.92
C TRP A 35 1.24 5.59 10.14
N VAL A 36 2.36 5.31 10.83
CA VAL A 36 3.64 4.97 10.21
C VAL A 36 3.51 3.71 9.36
N LEU A 37 2.92 2.65 9.91
CA LEU A 37 2.73 1.41 9.14
C LEU A 37 1.69 1.56 8.04
N ALA A 38 0.70 2.43 8.21
CA ALA A 38 -0.26 2.73 7.14
C ALA A 38 0.42 3.47 5.97
N ARG A 39 1.26 4.47 6.24
CA ARG A 39 2.06 5.18 5.23
C ARG A 39 3.07 4.26 4.53
N ALA A 40 3.70 3.35 5.28
CA ALA A 40 4.70 2.44 4.73
C ALA A 40 4.08 1.29 3.92
N LEU A 41 3.02 0.67 4.42
CA LEU A 41 2.42 -0.52 3.79
C LEU A 41 1.36 -0.15 2.76
N TYR A 42 0.61 0.93 2.97
CA TYR A 42 -0.48 1.40 2.11
C TYR A 42 -0.27 2.84 1.64
N PRO A 43 0.87 3.15 0.98
CA PRO A 43 1.16 4.53 0.60
C PRO A 43 0.13 5.09 -0.38
N ILE A 44 -0.42 4.29 -1.31
CA ILE A 44 -1.40 4.79 -2.29
C ILE A 44 -2.74 5.18 -1.61
N PRO A 45 -3.39 4.30 -0.83
CA PRO A 45 -4.55 4.68 -0.02
C PRO A 45 -4.29 5.87 0.90
N MET A 46 -3.10 5.91 1.50
CA MET A 46 -2.73 6.98 2.43
C MET A 46 -2.60 8.33 1.71
N LEU A 47 -1.99 8.38 0.53
CA LEU A 47 -1.96 9.59 -0.28
C LEU A 47 -3.37 10.07 -0.64
N VAL A 48 -4.28 9.15 -0.99
CA VAL A 48 -5.69 9.51 -1.25
C VAL A 48 -6.36 10.07 0.00
N THR A 49 -6.13 9.46 1.16
CA THR A 49 -6.62 9.99 2.45
C THR A 49 -6.09 11.40 2.70
N LEU A 50 -4.80 11.64 2.50
CA LEU A 50 -4.17 12.96 2.68
C LEU A 50 -4.71 14.01 1.69
N LEU A 51 -5.02 13.61 0.46
CA LEU A 51 -5.61 14.47 -0.56
C LEU A 51 -7.12 14.69 -0.37
N THR A 52 -7.78 13.91 0.49
CA THR A 52 -9.24 13.97 0.74
C THR A 52 -9.50 14.40 2.19
N ASP A 53 -9.03 15.59 2.55
CA ASP A 53 -9.23 16.22 3.85
C ASP A 53 -8.87 15.32 5.04
N LYS A 54 -7.84 14.49 4.87
CA LYS A 54 -7.38 13.54 5.90
C LYS A 54 -8.54 12.64 6.35
N THR A 55 -9.45 12.26 5.46
CA THR A 55 -10.57 11.38 5.79
C THR A 55 -10.39 10.04 5.12
N VAL A 56 -10.49 8.97 5.92
CA VAL A 56 -10.49 7.60 5.39
C VAL A 56 -11.83 7.35 4.70
N THR A 57 -11.87 7.63 3.39
CA THR A 57 -13.05 7.46 2.56
C THR A 57 -13.20 6.01 2.07
N SER A 58 -14.39 5.68 1.56
CA SER A 58 -14.63 4.39 0.88
C SER A 58 -13.66 4.14 -0.28
N LEU A 59 -13.23 5.20 -0.98
CA LEU A 59 -12.19 5.11 -2.01
C LEU A 59 -10.85 4.68 -1.42
N SER A 60 -10.42 5.30 -0.31
CA SER A 60 -9.18 4.93 0.38
C SER A 60 -9.21 3.48 0.85
N VAL A 61 -10.34 3.04 1.42
CA VAL A 61 -10.54 1.64 1.85
C VAL A 61 -10.51 0.68 0.65
N GLY A 62 -11.20 1.00 -0.44
CA GLY A 62 -11.19 0.18 -1.65
C GLY A 62 -9.79 0.01 -2.24
N LEU A 63 -9.01 1.10 -2.27
CA LEU A 63 -7.62 1.06 -2.70
C LEU A 63 -6.75 0.23 -1.74
N ALA A 64 -7.00 0.29 -0.42
CA ALA A 64 -6.25 -0.51 0.55
C ALA A 64 -6.49 -2.01 0.34
N VAL A 65 -7.74 -2.42 0.10
CA VAL A 65 -8.06 -3.82 -0.20
C VAL A 65 -7.41 -4.25 -1.53
N ALA A 66 -7.38 -3.38 -2.53
CA ALA A 66 -6.88 -3.69 -3.87
C ALA A 66 -5.35 -3.67 -4.00
N GLN A 67 -4.63 -2.92 -3.17
CA GLN A 67 -3.22 -2.59 -3.39
C GLN A 67 -2.33 -3.85 -3.50
N PHE A 68 -2.32 -4.71 -2.48
CA PHE A 68 -1.48 -5.92 -2.49
C PHE A 68 -1.88 -6.94 -3.57
N PRO A 69 -3.18 -7.24 -3.80
CA PRO A 69 -3.61 -8.06 -4.93
C PRO A 69 -3.13 -7.50 -6.28
N ALA A 70 -3.24 -6.19 -6.50
CA ALA A 70 -2.80 -5.54 -7.73
C ALA A 70 -1.28 -5.63 -7.89
N TYR A 71 -0.52 -5.41 -6.81
CA TYR A 71 0.95 -5.54 -6.80
C TYR A 71 1.39 -6.96 -7.16
N GLY A 72 0.78 -7.95 -6.52
CA GLY A 72 1.06 -9.36 -6.79
C GLY A 72 0.72 -9.73 -8.23
N ALA A 73 -0.47 -9.35 -8.73
CA ALA A 73 -0.88 -9.62 -10.11
C ALA A 73 0.05 -8.97 -11.15
N PHE A 74 0.54 -7.76 -10.88
CA PHE A 74 1.45 -7.03 -11.78
C PHE A 74 2.85 -7.65 -11.80
N ALA A 75 3.43 -7.91 -10.63
CA ALA A 75 4.83 -8.27 -10.47
C ALA A 75 5.10 -9.78 -10.66
N ALA A 76 4.19 -10.66 -10.23
CA ALA A 76 4.36 -12.12 -10.30
C ALA A 76 4.69 -12.70 -11.69
N PRO A 77 4.01 -12.29 -12.79
CA PRO A 77 4.37 -12.75 -14.14
C PRO A 77 5.59 -12.03 -14.72
N GLY A 78 6.02 -10.94 -14.09
CA GLY A 78 7.15 -10.13 -14.51
C GLY A 78 8.50 -10.67 -14.06
N GLY A 79 9.55 -10.29 -14.79
CA GLY A 79 10.92 -10.41 -14.30
C GLY A 79 11.27 -9.29 -13.32
N SER A 80 12.57 -9.16 -13.03
CA SER A 80 13.11 -8.15 -12.11
C SER A 80 12.70 -6.71 -12.45
N SER A 81 12.47 -6.39 -13.72
CA SER A 81 12.05 -5.04 -14.14
C SER A 81 10.67 -4.63 -13.62
N ARG A 82 9.70 -5.55 -13.55
CA ARG A 82 8.37 -5.23 -12.99
C ARG A 82 8.43 -5.07 -11.48
N TRP A 83 9.23 -5.89 -10.81
CA TRP A 83 9.51 -5.74 -9.39
C TRP A 83 10.21 -4.41 -9.08
N LEU A 84 11.20 -4.02 -9.89
CA LEU A 84 11.88 -2.74 -9.76
C LEU A 84 10.90 -1.57 -9.98
N ALA A 85 10.11 -1.60 -11.05
CA ALA A 85 9.12 -0.56 -11.34
C ALA A 85 8.10 -0.42 -10.19
N LEU A 86 7.59 -1.54 -9.68
CA LEU A 86 6.67 -1.55 -8.53
C LEU A 86 7.34 -0.99 -7.27
N ALA A 87 8.57 -1.40 -6.98
CA ALA A 87 9.32 -0.91 -5.83
C ALA A 87 9.56 0.60 -5.93
N LEU A 88 9.92 1.12 -7.10
CA LEU A 88 10.11 2.55 -7.32
C LEU A 88 8.81 3.34 -7.11
N VAL A 89 7.69 2.88 -7.67
CA VAL A 89 6.37 3.53 -7.46
C VAL A 89 5.98 3.50 -5.98
N HIS A 90 6.15 2.36 -5.32
CA HIS A 90 5.84 2.22 -3.91
C HIS A 90 6.69 3.13 -3.04
N LEU A 91 8.02 3.14 -3.25
CA LEU A 91 8.95 3.98 -2.51
C LEU A 91 8.71 5.46 -2.75
N ALA A 92 8.39 5.86 -3.98
CA ALA A 92 8.03 7.25 -4.30
C ALA A 92 6.75 7.66 -3.54
N ALA A 93 5.74 6.79 -3.50
CA ALA A 93 4.51 7.05 -2.77
C ALA A 93 4.73 7.10 -1.24
N VAL A 94 5.56 6.20 -0.69
CA VAL A 94 5.99 6.24 0.72
C VAL A 94 6.72 7.54 1.02
N ALA A 95 7.73 7.89 0.23
CA ALA A 95 8.49 9.12 0.41
C ALA A 95 7.58 10.36 0.38
N THR A 96 6.62 10.40 -0.54
CA THR A 96 5.61 11.47 -0.60
C THR A 96 4.76 11.51 0.67
N ALA A 97 4.27 10.36 1.14
CA ALA A 97 3.46 10.27 2.37
C ALA A 97 4.23 10.63 3.65
N PHE A 98 5.57 10.57 3.64
CA PHE A 98 6.44 10.97 4.75
C PHE A 98 7.08 12.35 4.58
N SER A 99 6.99 12.95 3.40
CA SER A 99 7.68 14.22 3.07
C SER A 99 7.20 15.43 3.87
N GLY A 100 5.98 15.37 4.43
CA GLY A 100 5.32 16.53 5.04
C GLY A 100 4.78 17.55 4.05
N VAL A 101 4.90 17.32 2.73
CA VAL A 101 4.32 18.18 1.67
C VAL A 101 2.79 18.15 1.72
N LEU A 102 2.21 17.00 2.07
CA LEU A 102 0.80 16.85 2.37
C LEU A 102 0.66 16.87 3.89
N ASP A 103 0.03 17.90 4.43
CA ASP A 103 -0.14 18.09 5.88
C ASP A 103 -0.73 16.84 6.53
N TYR A 104 -0.14 16.44 7.66
CA TYR A 104 -0.55 15.26 8.41
C TYR A 104 -1.64 15.57 9.44
N PHE A 105 -2.26 14.53 10.01
CA PHE A 105 -3.21 14.65 11.12
C PHE A 105 -2.58 15.23 12.38
#